data_AF-A0A4Q0YGJ0-F1
#
_entry.id   AF-A0A4Q0YGJ0-F1
#
_cell.length_a   1.000
_cell.length_b   1.000
_cell.length_c   1.000
_cell.angle_alpha   90.00
_cell.angle_beta   90.00
_cell.angle_gamma   90.00
#
_symmetry.space_group_name_H-M   'P 1'
#
loop_
_entity.id
_entity.type
_entity.pdbx_description
1 polymer ?
#
loop_
_entity_poly.entity_id
_entity_poly.type
_entity_poly.pdbx_seq_one_letter_code
_entity_poly.pdbx_strand_id
1 'polypeptide(L)'
;MNAKNSYQNLDYENLPNIKKFTACDITQKFNPTGIKEPMIDFVFPEIPFPPKNFYEELGEEKIRELVFYHHNLMRKSAIGHLFTHEEDKFKIVLERTADFFLEALGGGEKYSSKYGHPHLRARHFPFTIDEKARDIWLMFFKKALKDLDVPKKYIKAFWEWLEPMSLRMVNRRTTMEMPKRYPFETIAHEFGLGENNEK
;
A
#
# COMPACT_ATOMS: atom_id res chain seq x y z
N MET A 1 -17.99 3.76 27.35
CA MET A 1 -16.52 3.88 27.24
C MET A 1 -16.22 4.93 26.17
N ASN A 2 -15.88 6.14 26.60
CA ASN A 2 -15.73 7.30 25.72
C ASN A 2 -14.36 7.29 25.04
N ALA A 3 -14.37 7.27 23.71
CA ALA A 3 -13.20 7.61 22.91
C ALA A 3 -12.85 9.08 23.16
N LYS A 4 -11.71 9.33 23.81
CA LYS A 4 -11.14 10.68 23.90
C LYS A 4 -10.67 11.07 22.51
N ASN A 5 -11.49 11.84 21.79
CA ASN A 5 -11.07 12.61 20.62
C ASN A 5 -9.88 13.48 21.04
N SER A 6 -8.68 13.20 20.52
CA SER A 6 -7.45 13.95 20.80
C SER A 6 -7.37 15.29 20.05
N TYR A 7 -8.46 15.76 19.44
CA TYR A 7 -8.53 16.99 18.64
C TYR A 7 -9.37 18.10 19.28
N GLN A 8 -9.57 18.09 20.61
CA GLN A 8 -10.41 19.10 21.28
C GLN A 8 -9.66 20.17 22.09
N ASN A 9 -8.32 20.25 22.06
CA ASN A 9 -7.58 21.29 22.78
C ASN A 9 -6.63 22.07 21.86
N LEU A 10 -7.17 22.74 20.86
CA LEU A 10 -6.54 23.96 20.37
C LEU A 10 -7.48 25.11 20.75
N ASP A 11 -7.27 25.68 21.93
CA ASP A 11 -7.86 26.96 22.32
C ASP A 11 -7.35 28.01 21.32
N TYR A 12 -8.11 28.25 20.26
CA TYR A 12 -7.81 29.27 19.24
C TYR A 12 -7.75 30.69 19.82
N GLU A 13 -8.26 30.89 21.03
CA GLU A 13 -8.29 32.19 21.71
C GLU A 13 -6.92 32.63 22.27
N ASN A 14 -5.91 31.75 22.28
CA ASN A 14 -4.62 32.04 22.93
C ASN A 14 -3.41 31.78 22.02
N LEU A 15 -3.54 32.02 20.72
CA LEU A 15 -2.38 32.15 19.83
C LEU A 15 -2.02 33.65 19.70
N PRO A 16 -1.15 34.19 20.57
CA PRO A 16 -0.65 35.54 20.37
C PRO A 16 0.07 35.59 19.01
N ASN A 17 -0.21 36.62 18.20
CA ASN A 17 0.36 36.86 16.87
C ASN A 17 -0.18 36.07 15.66
N ILE A 18 -1.44 35.60 15.64
CA ILE A 18 -2.07 35.30 14.34
C ILE A 18 -2.33 36.61 13.60
N LYS A 19 -1.44 36.97 12.67
CA LYS A 19 -1.70 38.05 11.71
C LYS A 19 -2.93 37.67 10.89
N LYS A 20 -3.95 38.53 10.90
CA LYS A 20 -5.09 38.40 9.99
C LYS A 20 -4.57 38.39 8.55
N PHE A 21 -5.23 37.69 7.62
CA PHE A 21 -4.83 37.70 6.20
C PHE A 21 -4.74 39.12 5.61
N THR A 22 -5.50 40.07 6.15
CA THR A 22 -5.44 41.50 5.81
C THR A 22 -4.15 42.20 6.24
N ALA A 23 -3.35 41.57 7.11
CA ALA A 23 -2.05 42.05 7.57
C ALA A 23 -0.87 41.38 6.84
N CYS A 24 -1.14 40.54 5.83
CA CYS A 24 -0.11 40.10 4.88
C CYS A 24 0.29 41.29 4.00
N ASP A 25 1.58 41.45 3.77
CA ASP A 25 2.11 42.45 2.85
C ASP A 25 1.74 42.05 1.41
N ILE A 26 0.70 42.68 0.87
CA ILE A 26 0.27 42.50 -0.53
C ILE A 26 1.32 43.00 -1.53
N THR A 27 2.34 43.70 -1.05
CA THR A 27 3.47 44.22 -1.83
C THR A 27 4.73 43.36 -1.67
N GLN A 28 4.65 42.22 -0.95
CA GLN A 28 5.78 41.31 -0.78
C GLN A 28 6.32 40.88 -2.15
N LYS A 29 7.46 41.45 -2.53
CA LYS A 29 8.13 41.13 -3.78
C LYS A 29 8.68 39.72 -3.69
N PHE A 30 8.43 38.93 -4.73
CA PHE A 30 9.04 37.62 -4.89
C PHE A 30 10.57 37.76 -4.80
N ASN A 31 11.19 36.98 -3.91
CA ASN A 31 12.64 36.97 -3.75
C ASN A 31 13.26 35.92 -4.69
N PRO A 32 13.89 36.32 -5.81
CA PRO A 32 14.41 35.37 -6.79
C PRO A 32 15.66 34.63 -6.30
N THR A 33 16.36 35.13 -5.27
CA THR A 33 17.63 34.51 -4.79
C THR A 33 17.40 33.28 -3.89
N GLY A 34 16.15 32.89 -3.67
CA GLY A 34 15.76 31.72 -2.86
C GLY A 34 15.05 30.61 -3.63
N ILE A 35 15.00 30.70 -4.97
CA ILE A 35 14.37 29.68 -5.81
C ILE A 35 15.23 28.42 -5.79
N LYS A 36 14.69 27.32 -5.27
CA LYS A 36 15.27 25.99 -5.44
C LYS A 36 14.79 25.41 -6.76
N GLU A 37 15.65 24.64 -7.42
CA GLU A 37 15.27 23.83 -8.57
C GLU A 37 14.07 22.92 -8.23
N PRO A 38 13.15 22.67 -9.18
CA PRO A 38 12.04 21.76 -8.96
C PRO A 38 12.58 20.38 -8.59
N MET A 39 12.09 19.85 -7.47
CA MET A 39 12.51 18.57 -6.94
C MET A 39 11.33 17.62 -6.92
N ILE A 40 11.54 16.41 -7.45
CA ILE A 40 10.61 15.30 -7.33
C ILE A 40 10.94 14.59 -6.03
N ASP A 41 9.94 14.35 -5.19
CA ASP A 41 10.10 13.61 -3.94
C ASP A 41 10.63 12.19 -4.21
N PHE A 42 9.91 11.39 -5.01
CA PHE A 42 10.41 10.13 -5.56
C PHE A 42 9.65 9.75 -6.83
N VAL A 43 10.27 8.90 -7.64
CA VAL A 43 9.67 8.38 -8.87
C VAL A 43 9.02 7.03 -8.58
N PHE A 44 7.78 6.85 -9.02
CA PHE A 44 7.14 5.53 -8.98
C PHE A 44 7.82 4.61 -10.00
N PRO A 45 8.35 3.45 -9.59
CA PRO A 45 8.98 2.52 -10.52
C PRO A 45 7.95 1.93 -11.50
N GLU A 46 8.49 1.34 -12.56
CA GLU A 46 7.73 0.49 -13.47
C GLU A 46 7.15 -0.71 -12.72
N ILE A 47 5.98 -1.15 -13.15
CA ILE A 47 5.26 -2.29 -12.57
C ILE A 47 5.15 -3.36 -13.66
N PRO A 48 5.92 -4.45 -13.59
CA PRO A 48 5.66 -5.61 -14.42
C PRO A 48 4.34 -6.26 -13.96
N PHE A 49 3.44 -6.54 -14.89
CA PHE A 49 2.25 -7.32 -14.56
C PHE A 49 2.59 -8.82 -14.52
N PRO A 50 1.96 -9.59 -13.61
CA PRO A 50 2.22 -11.02 -13.51
C PRO A 50 1.68 -11.73 -14.76
N PRO A 51 2.23 -12.90 -15.11
CA PRO A 51 1.78 -13.65 -16.27
C PRO A 51 0.33 -14.13 -16.06
N LYS A 52 -0.48 -14.09 -17.13
CA LYS A 52 -1.93 -14.37 -17.05
C LYS A 52 -2.28 -15.82 -16.71
N ASN A 53 -1.34 -16.76 -16.86
CA ASN A 53 -1.53 -18.16 -16.50
C ASN A 53 -1.48 -18.41 -14.98
N PHE A 54 -1.20 -17.38 -14.18
CA PHE A 54 -1.19 -17.47 -12.72
C PHE A 54 -2.55 -17.93 -12.17
N TYR A 55 -3.64 -17.37 -12.71
CA TYR A 55 -5.00 -17.79 -12.36
C TYR A 55 -5.30 -19.23 -12.76
N GLU A 56 -4.88 -19.66 -13.96
CA GLU A 56 -5.15 -21.02 -14.47
C GLU A 56 -4.50 -22.09 -13.58
N GLU A 57 -3.33 -21.80 -13.01
CA GLU A 57 -2.57 -22.77 -12.22
C GLU A 57 -2.83 -22.74 -10.72
N LEU A 58 -3.05 -21.56 -10.11
CA LEU A 58 -3.41 -21.49 -8.69
C LEU A 58 -4.91 -21.74 -8.46
N GLY A 59 -5.75 -21.36 -9.42
CA GLY A 59 -7.19 -21.37 -9.28
C GLY A 59 -7.74 -20.24 -8.40
N GLU A 60 -9.05 -20.00 -8.54
CA GLU A 60 -9.75 -18.94 -7.81
C GLU A 60 -9.70 -19.13 -6.30
N GLU A 61 -9.90 -20.36 -5.81
CA GLU A 61 -9.95 -20.68 -4.38
C GLU A 61 -8.65 -20.30 -3.67
N LYS A 62 -7.49 -20.65 -4.25
CA LYS A 62 -6.19 -20.38 -3.64
C LYS A 62 -5.86 -18.89 -3.61
N ILE A 63 -6.26 -18.15 -4.65
CA ILE A 63 -6.07 -16.69 -4.69
C ILE A 63 -6.96 -15.99 -3.65
N ARG A 64 -8.23 -16.43 -3.51
CA ARG A 64 -9.11 -15.93 -2.44
C ARG A 64 -8.54 -16.25 -1.06
N GLU A 65 -8.08 -17.49 -0.85
CA GLU A 65 -7.43 -17.92 0.40
C GLU A 65 -6.23 -17.03 0.73
N LEU A 66 -5.35 -16.77 -0.25
CA LEU A 66 -4.18 -15.90 -0.09
C LEU A 66 -4.57 -14.49 0.38
N VAL A 67 -5.54 -13.87 -0.31
CA VAL A 67 -6.00 -12.53 0.03
C VAL A 67 -6.66 -12.51 1.40
N PHE A 68 -7.48 -13.50 1.72
CA PHE A 68 -8.20 -13.57 3.00
C PHE A 68 -7.22 -13.78 4.14
N TYR A 69 -6.27 -14.71 4.00
CA TYR A 69 -5.23 -14.96 4.99
C TYR A 69 -4.40 -13.71 5.25
N HIS A 70 -3.93 -13.06 4.18
CA HIS A 70 -3.19 -11.80 4.25
C HIS A 70 -3.92 -10.71 5.05
N HIS A 71 -5.18 -10.41 4.70
CA HIS A 71 -5.94 -9.34 5.35
C HIS A 71 -6.32 -9.67 6.80
N ASN A 72 -6.58 -10.94 7.10
CA ASN A 72 -6.80 -11.38 8.48
C ASN A 72 -5.57 -11.18 9.36
N LEU A 73 -4.36 -11.39 8.83
CA LEU A 73 -3.11 -11.07 9.53
C LEU A 73 -2.93 -9.56 9.70
N MET A 74 -3.14 -8.78 8.64
CA MET A 74 -3.02 -7.31 8.71
C MET A 74 -3.97 -6.68 9.72
N ARG A 75 -5.22 -7.16 9.80
CA ARG A 75 -6.22 -6.65 10.75
C ARG A 75 -5.80 -6.84 12.21
N LYS A 76 -4.91 -7.80 12.49
CA LYS A 76 -4.33 -8.08 13.81
C LYS A 76 -2.96 -7.41 14.04
N SER A 77 -2.51 -6.57 13.11
CA SER A 77 -1.19 -5.94 13.15
C SER A 77 -1.23 -4.48 13.60
N ALA A 78 -0.06 -3.82 13.61
CA ALA A 78 0.04 -2.39 13.92
C ALA A 78 -0.77 -1.48 12.98
N ILE A 79 -1.05 -1.93 11.74
CA ILE A 79 -1.90 -1.21 10.79
C ILE A 79 -3.37 -1.67 10.81
N GLY A 80 -3.74 -2.53 11.77
CA GLY A 80 -5.09 -3.06 11.88
C GLY A 80 -6.18 -1.99 12.03
N HIS A 81 -5.82 -0.83 12.58
CA HIS A 81 -6.69 0.33 12.73
C HIS A 81 -7.15 0.96 11.39
N LEU A 82 -6.50 0.63 10.27
CA LEU A 82 -6.93 1.04 8.92
C LEU A 82 -8.12 0.22 8.41
N PHE A 83 -8.48 -0.86 9.10
CA PHE A 83 -9.55 -1.76 8.69
C PHE A 83 -10.75 -1.64 9.63
N THR A 84 -11.93 -1.91 9.08
CA THR A 84 -13.15 -2.04 9.88
C THR A 84 -13.06 -3.22 10.84
N HIS A 85 -13.61 -3.06 12.05
CA HIS A 85 -13.76 -4.14 13.02
C HIS A 85 -15.13 -4.84 12.95
N GLU A 86 -16.05 -4.35 12.11
CA GLU A 86 -17.32 -5.03 11.83
C GLU A 86 -17.10 -6.15 10.79
N GLU A 87 -17.45 -7.39 11.15
CA GLU A 87 -17.17 -8.58 10.32
C GLU A 87 -17.83 -8.52 8.94
N ASP A 88 -19.09 -8.10 8.85
CA ASP A 88 -19.82 -8.04 7.58
C ASP A 88 -19.16 -7.04 6.61
N LYS A 89 -18.75 -5.88 7.12
CA LYS A 89 -18.02 -4.88 6.32
C LYS A 89 -16.63 -5.36 5.94
N PHE A 90 -15.95 -6.08 6.84
CA PHE A 90 -14.64 -6.63 6.56
C PHE A 90 -14.71 -7.69 5.45
N LYS A 91 -15.73 -8.56 5.48
CA LYS A 91 -15.97 -9.54 4.41
C LYS A 91 -16.13 -8.86 3.04
N ILE A 92 -16.84 -7.73 2.96
CA ILE A 92 -16.96 -6.97 1.71
C ILE A 92 -15.58 -6.48 1.21
N VAL A 93 -14.70 -6.04 2.10
CA VAL A 93 -13.33 -5.63 1.75
C VAL A 93 -12.52 -6.82 1.24
N LEU A 94 -12.64 -7.98 1.89
CA LEU A 94 -11.98 -9.21 1.48
C LEU A 94 -12.41 -9.63 0.06
N GLU A 95 -13.72 -9.70 -0.20
CA GLU A 95 -14.25 -10.09 -1.51
C GLU A 95 -13.82 -9.13 -2.61
N ARG A 96 -13.96 -7.82 -2.38
CA ARG A 96 -13.55 -6.80 -3.34
C ARG A 96 -12.05 -6.89 -3.65
N THR A 97 -11.23 -7.11 -2.63
CA THR A 97 -9.79 -7.23 -2.83
C THR A 97 -9.45 -8.53 -3.56
N ALA A 98 -10.09 -9.64 -3.21
CA ALA A 98 -9.87 -10.91 -3.90
C ALA A 98 -10.27 -10.83 -5.38
N ASP A 99 -11.42 -10.23 -5.69
CA ASP A 99 -11.84 -10.00 -7.07
C ASP A 99 -10.80 -9.20 -7.87
N PHE A 100 -10.17 -8.18 -7.26
CA PHE A 100 -9.08 -7.42 -7.89
C PHE A 100 -7.88 -8.31 -8.19
N PHE A 101 -7.44 -9.13 -7.24
CA PHE A 101 -6.30 -10.04 -7.45
C PHE A 101 -6.63 -11.11 -8.49
N LEU A 102 -7.85 -11.66 -8.50
CA LEU A 102 -8.29 -12.63 -9.50
C LEU A 102 -8.17 -12.05 -10.91
N GLU A 103 -8.70 -10.84 -11.12
CA GLU A 103 -8.61 -10.18 -12.42
C GLU A 103 -7.17 -9.83 -12.80
N ALA A 104 -6.39 -9.27 -11.87
CA ALA A 104 -4.99 -8.91 -12.11
C ALA A 104 -4.11 -10.13 -12.47
N LEU A 105 -4.46 -11.31 -11.96
CA LEU A 105 -3.74 -12.57 -12.18
C LEU A 105 -4.29 -13.39 -13.36
N GLY A 106 -5.27 -12.86 -14.11
CA GLY A 106 -5.76 -13.47 -15.36
C GLY A 106 -7.14 -14.13 -15.30
N GLY A 107 -7.87 -14.02 -14.18
CA GLY A 107 -9.18 -14.66 -13.95
C GLY A 107 -10.38 -14.03 -14.65
N GLY A 108 -10.17 -13.18 -15.65
CA GLY A 108 -11.20 -12.40 -16.34
C GLY A 108 -11.71 -11.21 -15.53
N GLU A 109 -12.81 -10.59 -15.98
CA GLU A 109 -13.36 -9.34 -15.42
C GLU A 109 -14.10 -9.54 -14.09
N LYS A 110 -13.42 -10.05 -13.05
CA LYS A 110 -14.01 -10.31 -11.72
C LYS A 110 -14.23 -9.04 -10.91
N TYR A 111 -13.38 -8.03 -11.11
CA TYR A 111 -13.39 -6.76 -10.39
C TYR A 111 -14.02 -5.64 -11.22
N SER A 112 -13.55 -5.45 -12.45
CA SER A 112 -13.94 -4.33 -13.31
C SER A 112 -15.43 -4.34 -13.65
N SER A 113 -16.01 -5.53 -13.87
CA SER A 113 -17.45 -5.69 -14.11
C SER A 113 -18.32 -5.23 -12.92
N LYS A 114 -17.83 -5.36 -11.68
CA LYS A 114 -18.58 -5.01 -10.45
C LYS A 114 -18.27 -3.62 -9.93
N TYR A 115 -17.03 -3.17 -10.08
CA TYR A 115 -16.49 -2.00 -9.40
C TYR A 115 -15.89 -0.96 -10.35
N GLY A 116 -15.86 -1.21 -11.66
CA GLY A 116 -15.23 -0.35 -12.66
C GLY A 116 -13.70 -0.37 -12.61
N HIS A 117 -13.07 0.60 -13.28
CA HIS A 117 -11.62 0.68 -13.38
C HIS A 117 -10.92 0.70 -12.00
N PRO A 118 -9.80 -0.04 -11.82
CA PRO A 118 -9.14 -0.19 -10.52
C PRO A 118 -8.80 1.11 -9.81
N HIS A 119 -8.21 2.09 -10.51
CA HIS A 119 -7.78 3.39 -9.95
C HIS A 119 -7.21 3.30 -8.52
N LEU A 120 -6.35 2.31 -8.28
CA LEU A 120 -5.98 1.87 -6.92
C LEU A 120 -5.50 3.03 -6.05
N ARG A 121 -4.54 3.84 -6.53
CA ARG A 121 -4.02 4.99 -5.76
C ARG A 121 -5.14 5.94 -5.32
N ALA A 122 -6.06 6.26 -6.22
CA ALA A 122 -7.17 7.16 -5.91
C ALA A 122 -8.11 6.57 -4.84
N ARG A 123 -8.40 5.26 -4.95
CA ARG A 123 -9.23 4.54 -3.97
C ARG A 123 -8.56 4.36 -2.60
N HIS A 124 -7.23 4.54 -2.53
CA HIS A 124 -6.48 4.46 -1.27
C HIS A 124 -6.27 5.83 -0.60
N PHE A 125 -6.59 6.97 -1.24
CA PHE A 125 -6.48 8.30 -0.62
C PHE A 125 -7.28 8.52 0.67
N PRO A 126 -8.44 7.89 0.90
CA PRO A 126 -9.16 8.03 2.17
C PRO A 126 -8.41 7.47 3.40
N PHE A 127 -7.37 6.67 3.20
CA PHE A 127 -6.60 6.04 4.26
C PHE A 127 -5.21 6.64 4.36
N THR A 128 -4.74 6.98 5.56
CA THR A 128 -3.37 7.44 5.76
C THR A 128 -2.41 6.27 5.65
N ILE A 129 -1.69 6.17 4.53
CA ILE A 129 -0.74 5.08 4.26
C ILE A 129 0.66 5.70 4.14
N ASP A 130 1.47 5.44 5.16
CA ASP A 130 2.88 5.82 5.19
C ASP A 130 3.81 4.70 4.70
N GLU A 131 5.11 4.97 4.68
CA GLU A 131 6.13 4.03 4.25
C GLU A 131 6.12 2.75 5.12
N LYS A 132 5.94 2.90 6.43
CA LYS A 132 5.90 1.78 7.38
C LYS A 132 4.67 0.90 7.19
N ALA A 133 3.52 1.49 6.88
CA ALA A 133 2.30 0.75 6.62
C ALA A 133 2.43 -0.12 5.36
N ARG A 134 3.07 0.42 4.31
CA ARG A 134 3.44 -0.36 3.12
C ARG A 134 4.37 -1.52 3.47
N ASP A 135 5.40 -1.28 4.27
CA ASP A 135 6.37 -2.33 4.64
C ASP A 135 5.70 -3.48 5.41
N ILE A 136 4.77 -3.15 6.32
CA ILE A 136 3.97 -4.13 7.06
C ILE A 136 3.05 -4.91 6.11
N TRP A 137 2.40 -4.24 5.17
CA TRP A 137 1.57 -4.88 4.15
C TRP A 137 2.38 -5.88 3.30
N LEU A 138 3.58 -5.49 2.85
CA LEU A 138 4.47 -6.39 2.09
C LEU A 138 4.95 -7.57 2.94
N MET A 139 5.29 -7.33 4.20
CA MET A 139 5.69 -8.38 5.15
C MET A 139 4.60 -9.44 5.30
N PHE A 140 3.33 -9.05 5.42
CA PHE A 140 2.25 -10.02 5.54
C PHE A 140 1.96 -10.76 4.24
N PHE A 141 2.14 -10.14 3.08
CA PHE A 141 2.05 -10.88 1.81
C PHE A 141 3.15 -11.92 1.69
N LYS A 142 4.39 -11.56 2.06
CA LYS A 142 5.51 -12.50 2.10
C LYS A 142 5.21 -13.69 3.02
N LYS A 143 4.68 -13.41 4.22
CA LYS A 143 4.23 -14.46 5.16
C LYS A 143 3.13 -15.33 4.57
N ALA A 144 2.10 -14.73 3.97
CA ALA A 144 0.97 -15.45 3.39
C ALA A 144 1.39 -16.37 2.22
N LEU A 145 2.31 -15.92 1.36
CA LEU A 145 2.88 -16.74 0.28
C LEU A 145 3.61 -17.98 0.82
N LYS A 146 4.31 -17.82 1.95
CA LYS A 146 5.04 -18.91 2.61
C LYS A 146 4.10 -19.88 3.32
N ASP A 147 3.15 -19.37 4.11
CA ASP A 147 2.28 -20.21 4.94
C ASP A 147 1.26 -21.01 4.12
N LEU A 148 0.92 -20.55 2.91
CA LEU A 148 -0.04 -21.21 2.03
C LEU A 148 0.62 -22.08 0.95
N ASP A 149 1.95 -22.28 1.01
CA ASP A 149 2.72 -23.09 0.06
C ASP A 149 2.44 -22.75 -1.41
N VAL A 150 2.40 -21.44 -1.73
CA VAL A 150 2.22 -20.99 -3.12
C VAL A 150 3.37 -21.53 -3.98
N PRO A 151 3.11 -22.09 -5.18
CA PRO A 151 4.17 -22.72 -5.96
C PRO A 151 5.33 -21.75 -6.25
N LYS A 152 6.54 -22.16 -5.90
CA LYS A 152 7.77 -21.34 -5.96
C LYS A 152 8.01 -20.65 -7.30
N LYS A 153 7.63 -21.29 -8.41
CA LYS A 153 7.74 -20.74 -9.78
C LYS A 153 7.00 -19.41 -9.96
N TYR A 154 6.02 -19.11 -9.11
CA TYR A 154 5.17 -17.92 -9.21
C TYR A 154 5.53 -16.79 -8.26
N ILE A 155 6.29 -17.10 -7.19
CA ILE A 155 6.57 -16.14 -6.12
C ILE A 155 7.33 -14.92 -6.65
N LYS A 156 8.31 -15.13 -7.54
CA LYS A 156 9.10 -14.06 -8.15
C LYS A 156 8.20 -13.07 -8.91
N ALA A 157 7.45 -13.57 -9.91
CA ALA A 157 6.60 -12.72 -10.75
C ALA A 157 5.50 -12.02 -9.94
N PHE A 158 4.92 -12.69 -8.94
CA PHE A 158 3.95 -12.07 -8.03
C PHE A 158 4.57 -10.93 -7.22
N TRP A 159 5.75 -11.15 -6.66
CA TRP A 159 6.43 -10.17 -5.83
C TRP A 159 6.93 -8.96 -6.63
N GLU A 160 7.50 -9.20 -7.82
CA GLU A 160 7.97 -8.15 -8.74
C GLU A 160 6.83 -7.26 -9.24
N TRP A 161 5.60 -7.76 -9.30
CA TRP A 161 4.41 -6.95 -9.53
C TRP A 161 4.00 -6.17 -8.29
N LEU A 162 3.87 -6.86 -7.16
CA LEU A 162 3.26 -6.34 -5.95
C LEU A 162 4.10 -5.25 -5.27
N GLU A 163 5.42 -5.44 -5.20
CA GLU A 163 6.36 -4.55 -4.53
C GLU A 163 6.39 -3.13 -5.12
N PRO A 164 6.57 -2.92 -6.43
CA PRO A 164 6.54 -1.59 -7.02
C PRO A 164 5.12 -1.02 -7.09
N MET A 165 4.09 -1.86 -7.23
CA MET A 165 2.69 -1.42 -7.21
C MET A 165 2.32 -0.80 -5.87
N SER A 166 2.72 -1.43 -4.77
CA SER A 166 2.42 -0.96 -3.41
C SER A 166 3.00 0.43 -3.09
N LEU A 167 4.11 0.83 -3.73
CA LEU A 167 4.66 2.20 -3.58
C LEU A 167 3.67 3.26 -4.02
N ARG A 168 2.86 2.96 -5.05
CA ARG A 168 1.84 3.90 -5.55
C ARG A 168 0.71 4.10 -4.55
N MET A 169 0.60 3.29 -3.50
CA MET A 169 -0.44 3.44 -2.46
C MET A 169 0.01 4.37 -1.32
N VAL A 170 1.31 4.62 -1.17
CA VAL A 170 1.84 5.55 -0.16
C VAL A 170 1.35 6.97 -0.45
N ASN A 171 0.65 7.55 0.50
CA ASN A 171 0.04 8.87 0.40
C ASN A 171 0.37 9.80 1.58
N ARG A 172 1.11 9.30 2.59
CA ARG A 172 1.67 10.09 3.67
C ARG A 172 3.18 9.88 3.74
N ARG A 173 3.95 10.88 3.30
CA ARG A 173 5.41 10.87 3.48
C ARG A 173 5.77 11.30 4.90
N THR A 174 6.66 10.54 5.54
CA THR A 174 7.15 10.82 6.91
C THR A 174 8.63 11.12 6.97
N THR A 175 9.35 10.88 5.86
CA THR A 175 10.78 11.11 5.70
C THR A 175 11.11 11.61 4.29
N MET A 176 12.25 12.28 4.12
CA MET A 176 12.82 12.65 2.81
C MET A 176 13.63 11.49 2.18
N GLU A 177 13.90 10.42 2.94
CA GLU A 177 14.58 9.24 2.42
C GLU A 177 13.74 8.54 1.35
N MET A 178 14.38 7.84 0.42
CA MET A 178 13.64 7.07 -0.58
C MET A 178 12.88 5.92 0.09
N PRO A 179 11.61 5.67 -0.30
CA PRO A 179 10.88 4.50 0.17
C PRO A 179 11.68 3.21 -0.08
N LYS A 180 11.77 2.37 0.95
CA LYS A 180 12.58 1.15 0.90
C LYS A 180 12.09 0.21 -0.21
N ARG A 181 13.04 -0.31 -0.98
CA ARG A 181 12.79 -1.33 -2.01
C ARG A 181 13.07 -2.72 -1.47
N TYR A 182 12.28 -3.68 -1.93
CA TYR A 182 12.45 -5.10 -1.62
C TYR A 182 12.53 -5.93 -2.90
N PRO A 183 13.62 -5.86 -3.68
CA PRO A 183 13.80 -6.74 -4.85
C PRO A 183 13.65 -8.21 -4.46
N PHE A 184 13.15 -9.05 -5.36
CA PHE A 184 12.88 -10.46 -5.07
C PHE A 184 14.14 -11.20 -4.55
N GLU A 185 15.31 -10.85 -5.07
CA GLU A 185 16.61 -11.40 -4.68
C GLU A 185 16.88 -11.26 -3.17
N THR A 186 16.36 -10.19 -2.54
CA THR A 186 16.55 -9.94 -1.11
C THR A 186 15.71 -10.86 -0.21
N ILE A 187 14.62 -11.40 -0.74
CA ILE A 187 13.68 -12.26 0.00
C ILE A 187 13.67 -13.71 -0.50
N ALA A 188 14.36 -14.02 -1.59
CA ALA A 188 14.33 -15.33 -2.23
C ALA A 188 14.66 -16.46 -1.25
N HIS A 189 15.67 -16.24 -0.39
CA HIS A 189 16.12 -17.20 0.62
C HIS A 189 15.00 -17.63 1.58
N GLU A 190 14.02 -16.76 1.85
CA GLU A 190 12.89 -17.07 2.74
C GLU A 190 11.93 -18.13 2.17
N PHE A 191 11.96 -18.30 0.85
CA PHE A 191 11.19 -19.30 0.10
C PHE A 191 12.05 -20.51 -0.30
N GLY A 192 13.30 -20.59 0.19
CA GLY A 192 14.28 -21.57 -0.27
C GLY A 192 14.52 -21.44 -1.78
N LEU A 193 14.64 -20.20 -2.25
CA LEU A 193 15.00 -19.78 -3.61
C LEU A 193 16.22 -18.85 -3.53
N GLY A 194 16.88 -18.63 -4.66
CA GLY A 194 18.09 -17.81 -4.76
C GLY A 194 19.30 -18.65 -5.13
N GLU A 195 20.34 -18.00 -5.65
CA GLU A 195 21.62 -18.66 -5.87
C GLU A 195 22.17 -19.08 -4.51
N ASN A 196 22.49 -20.36 -4.36
CA ASN A 196 23.38 -20.81 -3.30
C ASN A 196 24.70 -20.06 -3.54
N ASN A 197 24.88 -18.91 -2.90
CA ASN A 197 26.21 -18.34 -2.72
C ASN A 197 26.92 -19.24 -1.70
N GLU A 198 27.30 -20.44 -2.14
CA GLU A 198 28.40 -21.18 -1.55
C GLU A 198 29.62 -20.25 -1.59
N LYS A 199 29.98 -19.75 -0.41
CA LYS A 199 31.34 -19.35 -0.09
C LYS A 199 31.79 -20.16 1.10
#